data_AF-A0A967K8K4-F1
#
_entry.id   AF-A0A967K8K4-F1
#
_cell.length_a   1.000
_cell.length_b   1.000
_cell.length_c   1.000
_cell.angle_alpha   90.00
_cell.angle_beta   90.00
_cell.angle_gamma   90.00
#
_symmetry.space_group_name_H-M   'P 1'
#
loop_
_entity.id
_entity.type
_entity.pdbx_description
1 polymer ?
#
loop_
_entity_poly.entity_id
_entity_poly.type
_entity_poly.pdbx_seq_one_letter_code
_entity_poly.pdbx_strand_id
1 'polypeptide(L)'
;MALSLTIAVEKNEYLPGESIPVEMALVNITDSVVNIPNFAYNSDLTEIIISDSEGKEIGRVNDPVRQLQLGFMQVEVIKPPEQSLSPGSPQKVTFDVSQYVRLTKAGKYQLQGSFRYDEEQIMSDPVQITILEGRASGLYHKWQYQMGGKWRCQIVYRDHDKLMHMLGYRHNPGVIDYNIPVMD
;
A
#
# COMPACT_ATOMS: atom_id res chain seq x y z
N MET A 1 10.90 -17.61 17.35
CA MET A 1 9.75 -16.97 16.68
C MET A 1 8.59 -17.93 16.63
N ALA A 2 7.45 -17.54 17.21
CA ALA A 2 6.23 -18.34 17.23
C ALA A 2 5.36 -18.17 15.97
N LEU A 3 5.67 -17.18 15.14
CA LEU A 3 4.86 -16.75 14.02
C LEU A 3 5.69 -16.75 12.72
N SER A 4 5.03 -16.99 11.59
CA SER A 4 5.58 -16.86 10.25
C SER A 4 4.73 -15.90 9.43
N LEU A 5 5.37 -14.99 8.71
CA LEU A 5 4.72 -14.00 7.86
C LEU A 5 5.08 -14.25 6.41
N THR A 6 4.08 -14.31 5.53
CA THR A 6 4.28 -14.39 4.09
C THR A 6 3.63 -13.21 3.39
N ILE A 7 4.18 -12.85 2.23
CA ILE A 7 3.67 -11.81 1.33
C ILE A 7 3.55 -12.41 -0.07
N ALA A 8 2.47 -12.10 -0.76
CA ALA A 8 2.22 -12.55 -2.11
C ALA A 8 1.61 -11.44 -2.96
N VAL A 9 1.92 -11.47 -4.24
CA VAL A 9 1.31 -10.64 -5.28
C VAL A 9 0.59 -11.54 -6.27
N GLU A 10 -0.45 -11.01 -6.92
CA GLU A 10 -1.20 -11.76 -7.93
C GLU A 10 -0.36 -12.07 -9.18
N LYS A 11 0.55 -11.16 -9.54
CA LYS A 11 1.48 -11.28 -10.67
C LYS A 11 2.78 -10.54 -10.39
N ASN A 12 3.81 -10.80 -11.19
CA ASN A 12 5.15 -10.23 -10.97
C ASN A 12 5.50 -9.09 -11.94
N GLU A 13 4.62 -8.76 -12.88
CA GLU A 13 4.83 -7.70 -13.87
C GLU A 13 3.63 -6.77 -13.90
N TYR A 14 3.90 -5.47 -13.74
CA TYR A 14 2.91 -4.42 -13.69
C TYR A 14 3.28 -3.29 -14.64
N LEU A 15 2.26 -2.61 -15.15
CA LEU A 15 2.43 -1.36 -15.88
C LEU A 15 2.57 -0.18 -14.91
N PRO A 16 3.19 0.93 -15.32
CA PRO A 16 3.29 2.13 -14.49
C PRO A 16 1.92 2.60 -13.96
N GLY A 17 1.79 2.62 -12.62
CA GLY A 17 0.57 3.03 -11.91
C GLY A 17 -0.55 1.98 -11.84
N GLU A 18 -0.34 0.79 -12.41
CA GLU A 18 -1.30 -0.30 -12.30
C GLU A 18 -1.57 -0.67 -10.83
N SER A 19 -2.76 -1.18 -10.54
CA SER A 19 -3.09 -1.71 -9.22
C SER A 19 -2.14 -2.86 -8.86
N ILE A 20 -1.57 -2.82 -7.66
CA ILE A 20 -0.62 -3.82 -7.16
C ILE A 20 -1.23 -4.40 -5.87
N PRO A 21 -2.17 -5.36 -6.00
CA PRO A 21 -2.73 -6.05 -4.86
C PRO A 21 -1.68 -6.97 -4.24
N VAL A 22 -1.57 -6.88 -2.91
CA VAL A 22 -0.66 -7.64 -2.08
C VAL A 22 -1.46 -8.32 -0.99
N GLU A 23 -1.31 -9.63 -0.85
CA GLU A 23 -1.81 -10.38 0.29
C GLU A 23 -0.66 -10.61 1.28
N MET A 24 -0.88 -10.33 2.56
CA MET A 24 -0.02 -10.80 3.64
C MET A 24 -0.76 -11.84 4.46
N ALA A 25 -0.05 -12.90 4.87
CA ALA A 25 -0.60 -13.95 5.73
C ALA A 25 0.31 -14.20 6.94
N LEU A 26 -0.28 -14.15 8.13
CA LEU A 26 0.39 -14.44 9.39
C LEU A 26 -0.08 -15.80 9.92
N VAL A 27 0.85 -16.69 10.23
CA VAL A 27 0.59 -18.05 10.69
C VAL A 27 1.27 -18.29 12.02
N ASN A 28 0.55 -18.86 12.98
CA ASN A 28 1.14 -19.42 14.19
C ASN A 28 1.75 -20.79 13.88
N ILE A 29 3.07 -20.91 14.01
CA ILE A 29 3.84 -22.13 13.69
C ILE A 29 4.16 -22.98 14.94
N THR A 30 3.58 -22.62 16.09
CA THR A 30 3.70 -23.39 17.34
C THR A 30 2.48 -24.27 17.56
N ASP A 31 2.57 -25.17 18.55
CA ASP A 31 1.46 -26.06 18.93
C ASP A 31 0.46 -25.43 19.91
N SER A 32 0.68 -24.18 20.33
CA SER A 32 -0.15 -23.50 21.33
C SER A 32 -0.78 -22.24 20.75
N VAL A 33 -1.92 -21.80 21.31
CA VAL A 33 -2.53 -20.51 20.93
C VAL A 33 -1.59 -19.37 21.32
N VAL A 34 -1.40 -18.41 20.40
CA VAL A 34 -0.63 -17.19 20.63
C VAL A 34 -1.59 -16.01 20.61
N ASN A 35 -1.48 -15.12 21.61
CA ASN A 35 -2.23 -13.86 21.62
C ASN A 35 -1.36 -12.78 21.00
N ILE A 36 -1.90 -12.08 20.02
CA ILE A 36 -1.22 -10.99 19.31
C ILE A 36 -2.18 -9.82 19.14
N PRO A 37 -1.66 -8.60 18.91
CA PRO A 37 -2.48 -7.53 18.39
C PRO A 37 -3.09 -7.94 17.04
N ASN A 38 -4.29 -7.45 16.75
CA ASN A 38 -5.02 -7.85 15.55
C ASN A 38 -4.27 -7.44 14.29
N PHE A 39 -3.73 -8.44 13.59
CA PHE A 39 -2.94 -8.33 12.37
C PHE A 39 -3.70 -7.64 11.23
N ALA A 40 -5.01 -7.87 11.15
CA ALA A 40 -5.89 -7.26 10.15
C ALA A 40 -6.38 -5.87 10.54
N TYR A 41 -6.06 -5.42 11.74
CA TYR A 41 -6.44 -4.10 12.18
C TYR A 41 -5.56 -3.04 11.53
N ASN A 42 -6.20 -1.93 11.20
CA ASN A 42 -5.55 -0.78 10.61
C ASN A 42 -4.66 -0.11 11.69
N SER A 43 -3.37 -0.44 11.73
CA SER A 43 -2.40 0.04 12.72
C SER A 43 -1.01 0.27 12.11
N ASP A 44 -0.08 0.79 12.92
CA ASP A 44 1.34 0.95 12.57
C ASP A 44 2.14 -0.36 12.74
N LEU A 45 1.51 -1.43 13.21
CA LEU A 45 2.19 -2.70 13.48
C LEU A 45 2.40 -3.55 12.22
N THR A 46 1.49 -3.44 11.23
CA THR A 46 1.55 -4.17 9.97
C THR A 46 2.00 -3.23 8.85
N GLU A 47 3.13 -3.54 8.21
CA GLU A 47 3.71 -2.72 7.16
C GLU A 47 4.04 -3.54 5.89
N ILE A 48 3.95 -2.89 4.72
CA ILE A 48 4.64 -3.35 3.51
C ILE A 48 5.77 -2.37 3.23
N ILE A 49 7.01 -2.89 3.23
CA ILE A 49 8.22 -2.15 2.88
C ILE A 49 8.49 -2.36 1.39
N ILE A 50 8.84 -1.28 0.70
CA ILE A 50 9.08 -1.26 -0.75
C ILE A 50 10.50 -0.79 -0.99
N SER A 51 11.29 -1.61 -1.65
CA SER A 51 12.67 -1.31 -2.00
C SER A 51 12.90 -1.36 -3.51
N ASP A 52 13.87 -0.58 -3.98
CA ASP A 52 14.34 -0.65 -5.35
C ASP A 52 15.27 -1.86 -5.57
N SER A 53 15.82 -1.98 -6.79
CA SER A 53 16.72 -3.07 -7.18
C SER A 53 18.04 -3.12 -6.43
N GLU A 54 18.42 -2.05 -5.74
CA GLU A 54 19.64 -1.97 -4.92
C GLU A 54 19.34 -2.30 -3.45
N GLY A 55 18.08 -2.64 -3.13
CA GLY A 55 17.62 -2.90 -1.76
C GLY A 55 17.38 -1.62 -0.95
N LYS A 56 17.45 -0.44 -1.58
CA LYS A 56 17.16 0.82 -0.90
C LYS A 56 15.66 0.98 -0.76
N GLU A 57 15.21 1.23 0.46
CA GLU A 57 13.81 1.54 0.75
C GLU A 57 13.39 2.85 0.06
N ILE A 58 12.29 2.78 -0.69
CA ILE A 58 11.69 3.91 -1.39
C ILE A 58 10.27 4.23 -0.90
N GLY A 59 9.68 3.36 -0.07
CA GLY A 59 8.38 3.60 0.53
C GLY A 59 7.95 2.53 1.53
N ARG A 60 6.96 2.88 2.35
CA ARG A 60 6.25 1.96 3.24
C ARG A 60 4.76 2.20 3.15
N VAL A 61 3.99 1.14 3.34
CA VAL A 61 2.53 1.18 3.49
C VAL A 61 2.18 0.70 4.89
N ASN A 62 1.70 1.60 5.74
CA ASN A 62 1.17 1.32 7.09
C ASN A 62 -0.02 2.25 7.38
N ASP A 63 -0.73 2.08 8.49
CA ASP A 63 -1.88 2.95 8.80
C ASP A 63 -1.55 4.46 8.90
N PRO A 64 -0.50 4.89 9.62
CA PRO A 64 -0.08 6.30 9.63
C PRO A 64 0.11 6.91 8.23
N VAL A 65 0.79 6.19 7.33
CA VAL A 65 0.99 6.63 5.95
C VAL A 65 -0.34 6.70 5.21
N ARG A 66 -1.23 5.72 5.40
CA ARG A 66 -2.58 5.74 4.81
C ARG A 66 -3.38 6.94 5.29
N GLN A 67 -3.38 7.22 6.59
CA GLN A 67 -4.07 8.38 7.16
C GLN A 67 -3.49 9.70 6.62
N LEU A 68 -2.17 9.86 6.57
CA LEU A 68 -1.53 11.06 6.00
C LEU A 68 -1.91 11.26 4.54
N GLN A 69 -1.92 10.19 3.75
CA GLN A 69 -2.29 10.23 2.33
C GLN A 69 -3.80 10.38 2.10
N LEU A 70 -4.62 10.08 3.10
CA LEU A 70 -6.05 10.41 3.11
C LEU A 70 -6.32 11.84 3.64
N GLY A 71 -5.26 12.55 4.04
CA GLY A 71 -5.30 13.94 4.48
C GLY A 71 -5.78 14.12 5.92
N PHE A 72 -5.69 13.11 6.78
CA PHE A 72 -6.01 13.30 8.19
C PHE A 72 -5.03 14.32 8.81
N MET A 73 -5.56 15.38 9.44
CA MET A 73 -4.75 16.46 10.05
C MET A 73 -3.99 16.00 11.30
N GLN A 74 -4.52 14.98 11.98
CA GLN A 74 -3.87 14.31 13.09
C GLN A 74 -3.89 12.81 12.78
N VAL A 75 -2.70 12.22 12.76
CA VAL A 75 -2.55 10.78 12.62
C VAL A 75 -2.82 10.15 13.97
N GLU A 76 -3.81 9.27 14.04
CA GLU A 76 -4.08 8.51 15.24
C GLU A 76 -3.46 7.12 15.10
N VAL A 77 -2.51 6.79 15.96
CA VAL A 77 -2.04 5.41 16.08
C VAL A 77 -2.99 4.70 17.02
N ILE A 78 -3.87 3.87 16.45
CA ILE A 78 -4.84 3.12 17.23
C ILE A 78 -4.17 1.84 17.73
N LYS A 79 -4.19 1.62 19.05
CA LYS A 79 -3.77 0.32 19.61
C LYS A 79 -4.76 -0.75 19.12
N PRO A 80 -4.32 -1.73 18.33
CA PRO A 80 -5.22 -2.75 17.82
C PRO A 80 -5.70 -3.66 18.96
N PRO A 81 -6.95 -4.16 18.91
CA PRO A 81 -7.44 -5.13 19.88
C PRO A 81 -6.62 -6.42 19.79
N GLU A 82 -6.53 -7.17 20.88
CA GLU A 82 -5.89 -8.48 20.86
C GLU A 82 -6.75 -9.50 20.09
N GLN A 83 -6.08 -10.45 19.45
CA GLN A 83 -6.67 -11.62 18.81
C GLN A 83 -5.87 -12.86 19.22
N SER A 84 -6.57 -13.99 19.35
CA SER A 84 -5.94 -15.29 19.54
C SER A 84 -5.74 -15.98 18.20
N LEU A 85 -4.52 -16.40 17.91
CA LEU A 85 -4.16 -17.12 16.69
C LEU A 85 -3.91 -18.60 17.01
N SER A 86 -4.80 -19.46 16.54
CA SER A 86 -4.66 -20.92 16.68
C SER A 86 -3.51 -21.46 15.81
N PRO A 87 -2.87 -22.57 16.23
CA PRO A 87 -1.87 -23.27 15.43
C PRO A 87 -2.29 -23.50 13.97
N GLY A 88 -1.41 -23.16 13.03
CA GLY A 88 -1.54 -23.47 11.61
C GLY A 88 -2.61 -22.69 10.82
N SER A 89 -3.46 -21.89 11.47
CA SER A 89 -4.50 -21.12 10.78
C SER A 89 -3.96 -19.76 10.30
N PRO A 90 -3.93 -19.48 8.99
CA PRO A 90 -3.46 -18.20 8.48
C PRO A 90 -4.49 -17.08 8.69
N GLN A 91 -4.05 -15.97 9.28
CA GLN A 91 -4.79 -14.71 9.25
C GLN A 91 -4.30 -13.88 8.06
N LYS A 92 -5.21 -13.43 7.20
CA LYS A 92 -4.87 -12.76 5.94
C LYS A 92 -5.36 -11.32 5.88
N VAL A 93 -4.60 -10.49 5.17
CA VAL A 93 -4.94 -9.09 4.87
C VAL A 93 -4.54 -8.77 3.45
N THR A 94 -5.26 -7.84 2.81
CA THR A 94 -4.96 -7.40 1.46
C THR A 94 -4.79 -5.90 1.42
N PHE A 95 -3.76 -5.45 0.70
CA PHE A 95 -3.45 -4.05 0.45
C PHE A 95 -3.28 -3.83 -1.05
N ASP A 96 -3.63 -2.66 -1.55
CA ASP A 96 -3.18 -2.22 -2.88
C ASP A 96 -2.07 -1.19 -2.70
N VAL A 97 -0.84 -1.60 -2.98
CA VAL A 97 0.36 -0.76 -2.79
C VAL A 97 0.32 0.48 -3.68
N SER A 98 -0.28 0.37 -4.87
CA SER A 98 -0.33 1.46 -5.86
C SER A 98 -1.14 2.67 -5.38
N GLN A 99 -2.04 2.47 -4.42
CA GLN A 99 -2.83 3.55 -3.82
C GLN A 99 -1.97 4.49 -2.96
N TYR A 100 -0.83 3.99 -2.48
CA TYR A 100 -0.03 4.68 -1.48
C TYR A 100 1.38 5.01 -1.96
N VAL A 101 1.97 4.18 -2.82
CA VAL A 101 3.32 4.41 -3.34
C VAL A 101 3.30 4.35 -4.86
N ARG A 102 3.76 5.45 -5.46
CA ARG A 102 3.75 5.61 -6.92
C ARG A 102 4.99 4.97 -7.54
N LEU A 103 4.83 3.76 -8.07
CA LEU A 103 5.86 3.07 -8.84
C LEU A 103 5.74 3.39 -10.34
N THR A 104 6.22 4.57 -10.74
CA THR A 104 6.17 5.02 -12.16
C THR A 104 7.46 4.77 -12.94
N LYS A 105 8.58 4.57 -12.25
CA LYS A 105 9.84 4.28 -12.92
C LYS A 105 9.88 2.79 -13.28
N ALA A 106 10.14 2.48 -14.54
CA ALA A 106 10.36 1.10 -14.95
C ALA A 106 11.56 0.50 -14.21
N GLY A 107 11.46 -0.76 -13.81
CA GLY A 107 12.49 -1.43 -13.04
C GLY A 107 11.97 -2.52 -12.13
N LYS A 108 12.92 -3.17 -11.43
CA LYS A 108 12.65 -4.21 -10.45
C LYS A 108 12.48 -3.58 -9.07
N TYR A 109 11.52 -4.07 -8.32
CA TYR A 109 11.23 -3.67 -6.94
C TYR A 109 11.01 -4.90 -6.08
N GLN A 110 11.20 -4.73 -4.77
CA GLN A 110 10.94 -5.75 -3.77
C GLN A 110 9.88 -5.25 -2.80
N LEU A 111 8.92 -6.11 -2.49
CA LEU A 111 7.92 -5.89 -1.45
C LEU A 111 8.19 -6.85 -0.31
N GLN A 112 8.25 -6.35 0.92
CA GLN A 112 8.46 -7.16 2.10
C GLN A 112 7.41 -6.83 3.16
N GLY A 113 6.75 -7.86 3.69
CA GLY A 113 5.83 -7.71 4.80
C GLY A 113 6.58 -7.58 6.12
N SER A 114 6.10 -6.73 7.01
CA SER A 114 6.56 -6.61 8.38
C SER A 114 5.38 -6.63 9.35
N PHE A 115 5.54 -7.33 10.47
CA PHE A 115 4.60 -7.29 11.58
C PHE A 115 5.36 -7.15 12.90
N ARG A 116 4.98 -6.15 13.70
CA ARG A 116 5.54 -5.90 15.03
C ARG A 116 4.58 -6.36 16.13
N TYR A 117 5.08 -7.11 17.08
CA TYR A 117 4.33 -7.57 18.25
C TYR A 117 5.29 -7.73 19.44
N ASP A 118 4.91 -7.16 20.59
CA ASP A 118 5.77 -7.01 21.75
C ASP A 118 7.12 -6.37 21.39
N GLU A 119 8.23 -7.02 21.74
CA GLU A 119 9.60 -6.61 21.37
C GLU A 119 10.12 -7.32 20.11
N GLU A 120 9.26 -8.07 19.41
CA GLU A 120 9.61 -8.82 18.21
C GLU A 120 9.14 -8.12 16.94
N GLN A 121 9.97 -8.21 15.88
CA GLN A 121 9.59 -7.85 14.52
C GLN A 121 9.74 -9.08 13.63
N ILE A 122 8.66 -9.46 12.97
CA ILE A 122 8.62 -10.58 12.03
C ILE A 122 8.64 -9.99 10.62
N MET A 123 9.52 -10.53 9.79
CA MET A 123 9.68 -10.13 8.40
C MET A 123 9.32 -11.31 7.51
N SER A 124 8.62 -11.05 6.41
CA SER A 124 8.48 -12.04 5.35
C SER A 124 9.75 -12.13 4.50
N ASP A 125 9.87 -13.19 3.71
CA ASP A 125 10.73 -13.13 2.53
C ASP A 125 10.25 -12.03 1.56
N PRO A 126 11.15 -11.34 0.85
CA PRO A 126 10.75 -10.33 -0.12
C PRO A 126 10.17 -10.98 -1.38
N VAL A 127 9.10 -10.41 -1.91
CA VAL A 127 8.58 -10.75 -3.25
C VAL A 127 9.01 -9.71 -4.27
N GLN A 128 9.47 -10.18 -5.41
CA GLN A 128 9.95 -9.30 -6.49
C GLN A 128 8.83 -8.99 -7.48
N ILE A 129 8.71 -7.72 -7.83
CA ILE A 129 7.86 -7.25 -8.93
C ILE A 129 8.70 -6.46 -9.94
N THR A 130 8.20 -6.36 -11.16
CA THR A 130 8.79 -5.54 -12.22
C THR A 130 7.75 -4.55 -12.73
N ILE A 131 8.09 -3.26 -12.73
CA ILE A 131 7.34 -2.24 -13.46
C ILE A 131 7.93 -2.16 -14.86
N LEU A 132 7.09 -2.42 -15.87
CA LEU A 132 7.50 -2.41 -17.28
C LEU A 132 7.70 -0.98 -17.79
N GLU A 133 8.47 -0.83 -18.87
CA GLU A 133 8.52 0.41 -19.62
C GLU A 133 7.17 0.69 -20.28
N GLY A 134 6.63 1.89 -20.08
CA GLY A 134 5.32 2.28 -20.62
C GLY A 134 5.05 3.76 -20.41
N ARG A 135 4.15 4.32 -21.24
CA ARG A 135 3.65 5.69 -21.04
C ARG A 135 2.34 5.60 -20.25
N ALA A 136 2.35 6.02 -18.99
CA ALA A 136 1.11 6.40 -18.32
C ALA A 136 0.55 7.65 -19.02
N SER A 137 -0.32 7.48 -20.02
CA SER A 137 -0.92 8.62 -20.72
C SER A 137 -2.12 9.10 -19.90
N GLY A 138 -1.90 10.13 -19.07
CA GLY A 138 -2.95 10.78 -18.29
C GLY A 138 -4.08 11.25 -19.21
N LEU A 139 -5.27 10.67 -19.07
CA LEU A 139 -6.46 11.09 -19.84
C LEU A 139 -7.26 12.15 -19.08
N TYR A 140 -7.26 12.08 -17.75
CA TYR A 140 -8.15 12.88 -16.94
C TYR A 140 -7.63 12.99 -15.50
N HIS A 141 -7.45 14.23 -15.04
CA HIS A 141 -7.24 14.54 -13.63
C HIS A 141 -8.43 15.39 -13.19
N LYS A 142 -9.25 14.87 -12.28
CA LYS A 142 -10.33 15.66 -11.68
C LYS A 142 -10.20 15.66 -10.17
N TRP A 143 -10.02 16.85 -9.65
CA TRP A 143 -10.20 17.12 -8.23
C TRP A 143 -11.69 17.37 -7.99
N GLN A 144 -12.30 16.53 -7.15
CA GLN A 144 -13.66 16.72 -6.67
C GLN A 144 -13.56 17.18 -5.22
N TYR A 145 -14.12 18.36 -4.93
CA TYR A 145 -14.35 18.78 -3.56
C TYR A 145 -15.33 17.80 -2.89
N GLN A 146 -14.96 17.31 -1.71
CA GLN A 146 -15.85 16.59 -0.81
C GLN A 146 -16.04 17.42 0.47
N MET A 147 -17.25 17.35 1.03
CA MET A 147 -17.62 18.07 2.25
C MET A 147 -16.58 17.86 3.35
N GLY A 148 -16.16 18.95 4.01
CA GLY A 148 -15.13 18.93 5.06
C GLY A 148 -13.72 19.34 4.61
N GLY A 149 -13.57 20.10 3.51
CA GLY A 149 -12.26 20.60 3.08
C GLY A 149 -11.36 19.56 2.39
N LYS A 150 -11.91 18.38 2.08
CA LYS A 150 -11.19 17.27 1.46
C LYS A 150 -11.33 17.35 -0.06
N TRP A 151 -10.22 17.15 -0.77
CA TRP A 151 -10.21 17.08 -2.22
C TRP A 151 -9.89 15.64 -2.64
N ARG A 152 -10.81 15.04 -3.40
CA ARG A 152 -10.62 13.73 -4.03
C ARG A 152 -9.99 13.93 -5.39
N CYS A 153 -8.76 13.47 -5.59
CA CYS A 153 -8.19 13.30 -6.92
C CYS A 153 -8.72 12.01 -7.51
N GLN A 154 -9.40 12.11 -8.65
CA GLN A 154 -9.60 10.98 -9.54
C GLN A 154 -8.66 11.16 -10.72
N ILE A 155 -7.71 10.25 -10.84
CA ILE A 155 -6.84 10.18 -12.00
C ILE A 155 -7.33 9.00 -12.83
N VAL A 156 -7.73 9.30 -14.06
CA VAL A 156 -7.97 8.27 -15.07
C VAL A 156 -6.89 8.44 -16.11
N TYR A 157 -6.17 7.37 -16.39
CA TYR A 157 -5.15 7.39 -17.43
C TYR A 157 -5.31 6.18 -18.33
N ARG A 158 -5.01 6.37 -19.61
CA ARG A 158 -4.91 5.25 -20.54
C ARG A 158 -3.52 4.69 -20.44
N ASP A 159 -3.46 3.39 -20.34
CA ASP A 159 -2.24 2.67 -20.67
C ASP A 159 -2.59 1.59 -21.70
N HIS A 160 -2.09 1.78 -22.92
CA HIS A 160 -2.48 1.00 -24.10
C HIS A 160 -4.02 0.96 -24.26
N ASP A 161 -4.62 -0.25 -24.27
CA ASP A 161 -6.07 -0.45 -24.40
C ASP A 161 -6.84 -0.44 -23.07
N LYS A 162 -6.14 -0.31 -21.94
CA LYS A 162 -6.74 -0.37 -20.60
C LYS A 162 -6.94 1.03 -20.01
N LEU A 163 -8.12 1.23 -19.41
CA LEU A 163 -8.44 2.43 -18.64
C LEU A 163 -8.08 2.16 -17.17
N MET A 164 -7.14 2.94 -16.64
CA MET A 164 -6.65 2.80 -15.28
C MET A 164 -7.23 3.91 -14.39
N HIS A 165 -7.72 3.55 -13.21
CA HIS A 165 -8.31 4.47 -12.23
C HIS A 165 -7.47 4.52 -10.96
N MET A 166 -7.05 5.72 -10.56
CA MET A 166 -6.37 5.96 -9.30
C MET A 166 -7.13 6.99 -8.49
N LEU A 167 -7.30 6.72 -7.19
CA LEU A 167 -7.97 7.58 -6.23
C LEU A 167 -6.94 8.09 -5.22
N GLY A 168 -6.81 9.41 -5.11
CA GLY A 168 -6.04 10.06 -4.06
C GLY A 168 -6.92 11.04 -3.28
N TYR A 169 -6.63 11.26 -2.00
CA TYR A 169 -7.34 12.25 -1.17
C TYR A 169 -6.32 13.26 -0.63
N ARG A 170 -6.67 14.54 -0.51
CA ARG A 170 -5.81 15.57 0.11
C ARG A 170 -6.66 16.55 0.91
N HIS A 171 -6.14 17.06 2.02
CA HIS A 171 -6.67 18.28 2.65
C HIS A 171 -5.90 19.47 2.10
N ASN A 172 -6.64 20.45 1.57
CA ASN A 172 -6.13 21.76 1.17
C ASN A 172 -5.07 21.74 0.04
N PRO A 173 -5.48 21.78 -1.26
CA PRO A 173 -4.58 21.97 -2.39
C PRO A 173 -4.12 23.43 -2.37
N GLY A 174 -3.15 23.74 -1.52
CA GLY A 174 -2.30 24.89 -1.73
C GLY A 174 -1.66 24.73 -3.10
N VAL A 175 -2.24 25.38 -4.10
CA VAL A 175 -1.81 25.50 -5.50
C VAL A 175 -1.91 24.20 -6.31
N ILE A 176 -3.02 24.02 -7.02
CA ILE A 176 -2.99 23.37 -8.34
C ILE A 176 -3.11 24.50 -9.35
N ASP A 177 -1.96 25.06 -9.73
CA ASP A 177 -1.87 25.96 -10.84
C ASP A 177 -1.95 25.15 -12.14
N TYR A 178 -3.07 25.38 -12.84
CA TYR A 178 -3.39 25.11 -14.23
C TYR A 178 -3.56 23.66 -14.73
N ASN A 179 -4.82 23.30 -14.93
CA ASN A 179 -5.24 22.69 -16.20
C ASN A 179 -5.13 23.77 -17.29
N ILE A 180 -4.00 23.85 -18.00
CA ILE A 180 -4.04 24.51 -19.32
C ILE A 180 -4.55 23.46 -20.31
N PRO A 181 -5.72 23.66 -20.95
CA PRO A 181 -6.00 22.92 -22.17
C PRO A 181 -4.94 23.30 -23.19
N VAL A 182 -4.16 22.34 -23.66
CA VAL A 182 -3.47 22.53 -24.94
C VAL A 182 -4.59 22.62 -25.98
N MET A 183 -4.91 23.83 -26.41
CA MET A 183 -5.82 24.09 -27.53
C MET A 183 -5.02 24.18 -28.83
N ASP A 184 -5.61 23.54 -29.84
CA ASP A 184 -5.27 23.32 -31.25
C ASP A 184 -3.95 22.62 -31.62
#